data_AF-A0A955BQI4-F1
#
_entry.id   AF-A0A955BQI4-F1
#
_cell.length_a   1.000
_cell.length_b   1.000
_cell.length_c   1.000
_cell.angle_alpha   90.00
_cell.angle_beta   90.00
_cell.angle_gamma   90.00
#
_symmetry.space_group_name_H-M   'P 1'
#
loop_
_entity.id
_entity.type
_entity.pdbx_description
1 polymer ?
#
loop_
_entity_poly.entity_id
_entity_poly.type
_entity_poly.pdbx_seq_one_letter_code
_entity_poly.pdbx_strand_id
1 'polypeptide(L)'
;MAIRPPKQLTNGPNLPLRAYHWWGRRVIKVIGGGPADRKRTYGDGAVQDLCDELTAQLAAGKLCDFAGQPLPLPRLTLTSAYQARRFALRYDDRQLKVLCDLGQGGQGAPLTVSHVLRLLQVSEGRLRNKLARSCSRDAWPVKRLADEIRVLQPRHAPRGGWKPRPAEDIPTAVAQLKVLTEQWLRRSARVFGDGKQTPGCRVTDLGRKVAAALKDAQNQMNQLDEALDAKLKKDRKRVRASRG
;
A
#
# COMPACT_ATOMS: atom_id res chain seq x y z
N MET A 1 -10.52 -33.74 25.15
CA MET A 1 -10.82 -32.39 24.61
C MET A 1 -10.34 -32.33 23.16
N ALA A 2 -11.26 -32.39 22.20
CA ALA A 2 -10.91 -32.30 20.78
C ALA A 2 -10.74 -30.82 20.39
N ILE A 3 -9.53 -30.42 20.02
CA ILE A 3 -9.21 -29.08 19.52
C ILE A 3 -9.86 -28.96 18.14
N ARG A 4 -10.92 -28.16 18.04
CA ARG A 4 -11.54 -27.83 16.75
C ARG A 4 -10.51 -27.08 15.89
N PRO A 5 -10.31 -27.46 14.61
CA PRO A 5 -9.47 -26.69 13.71
C PRO A 5 -10.07 -25.28 13.51
N PRO A 6 -9.23 -24.24 13.35
CA PRO A 6 -9.70 -22.88 13.16
C PRO A 6 -10.55 -22.78 11.89
N LYS A 7 -11.74 -22.18 12.01
CA LYS A 7 -12.62 -21.86 10.88
C LYS A 7 -11.82 -21.08 9.84
N GLN A 8 -11.73 -21.62 8.62
CA GLN A 8 -11.15 -20.91 7.49
C GLN A 8 -11.95 -19.62 7.26
N LEU A 9 -11.28 -18.47 7.37
CA LEU A 9 -11.82 -17.18 6.97
C LEU A 9 -11.95 -17.18 5.45
N THR A 10 -13.17 -17.35 4.95
CA THR A 10 -13.51 -17.24 3.53
C THR A 10 -13.36 -15.79 3.09
N ASN A 11 -12.15 -15.41 2.72
CA ASN A 11 -11.95 -14.27 1.82
C ASN A 11 -12.67 -14.60 0.49
N GLY A 12 -13.37 -13.63 -0.10
CA GLY A 12 -14.12 -13.79 -1.36
C GLY A 12 -13.28 -14.42 -2.49
N PRO A 13 -13.90 -14.83 -3.61
CA PRO A 13 -13.31 -15.75 -4.58
C PRO A 13 -11.91 -15.29 -4.99
N ASN A 14 -10.90 -15.93 -4.40
CA ASN A 14 -9.50 -15.70 -4.74
C ASN A 14 -9.33 -16.26 -6.14
N LEU A 15 -9.25 -15.39 -7.14
CA LEU A 15 -8.87 -15.79 -8.49
C LEU A 15 -7.58 -16.62 -8.41
N PRO A 16 -7.53 -17.81 -9.05
CA PRO A 16 -6.33 -18.62 -9.07
C PRO A 16 -5.13 -17.80 -9.58
N LEU A 17 -3.93 -18.01 -9.03
CA LEU A 17 -2.72 -17.26 -9.43
C LEU A 17 -2.45 -17.31 -10.94
N ARG A 18 -2.84 -18.40 -11.61
CA ARG A 18 -2.78 -18.52 -13.09
C ARG A 18 -3.75 -17.57 -13.78
N ALA A 19 -4.98 -17.44 -13.28
CA ALA A 19 -5.91 -16.43 -13.77
C ALA A 19 -5.29 -15.03 -13.56
N TYR A 20 -4.75 -14.74 -12.38
CA TYR A 20 -4.10 -13.46 -12.10
C TYR A 20 -2.89 -13.14 -13.02
N HIS A 21 -2.11 -14.16 -13.40
CA HIS A 21 -1.00 -14.01 -14.35
C HIS A 21 -1.45 -13.78 -15.79
N TRP A 22 -2.36 -14.63 -16.26
CA TRP A 22 -2.97 -14.52 -17.58
C TRP A 22 -3.59 -13.13 -17.75
N TRP A 23 -4.31 -12.70 -16.71
CA TRP A 23 -4.87 -11.36 -16.59
C TRP A 23 -3.78 -10.29 -16.70
N GLY A 24 -2.72 -10.39 -15.92
CA GLY A 24 -1.60 -9.45 -15.99
C GLY A 24 -0.96 -9.35 -17.38
N ARG A 25 -0.79 -10.48 -18.10
CA ARG A 25 -0.26 -10.49 -19.47
C ARG A 25 -1.22 -9.87 -20.46
N ARG A 26 -2.53 -10.09 -20.30
CA ARG A 26 -3.54 -9.45 -21.14
C ARG A 26 -3.62 -7.96 -20.86
N VAL A 27 -3.53 -7.52 -19.60
CA VAL A 27 -3.40 -6.11 -19.21
C VAL A 27 -2.16 -5.49 -19.86
N ILE A 28 -1.02 -6.18 -19.88
CA ILE A 28 0.17 -5.71 -20.62
C ILE A 28 -0.12 -5.59 -22.12
N LYS A 29 -0.86 -6.51 -22.73
CA LYS A 29 -1.17 -6.46 -24.17
C LYS A 29 -2.21 -5.41 -24.54
N VAL A 30 -3.20 -5.14 -23.68
CA VAL A 30 -4.26 -4.15 -23.89
C VAL A 30 -3.77 -2.74 -23.55
N ILE A 31 -3.07 -2.59 -22.42
CA ILE A 31 -2.59 -1.29 -21.93
C ILE A 31 -1.20 -0.97 -22.49
N GLY A 32 -0.41 -1.97 -22.84
CA GLY A 32 0.97 -1.81 -23.27
C GLY A 32 1.15 -1.95 -24.78
N GLY A 33 1.39 -0.80 -25.41
CA GLY A 33 2.62 -0.66 -26.17
C GLY A 33 3.82 -1.12 -25.31
N GLY A 34 4.87 -1.62 -25.95
CA GLY A 34 5.99 -2.30 -25.29
C GLY A 34 6.68 -1.50 -24.17
N PRO A 35 7.72 -2.07 -23.52
CA PRO A 35 8.41 -1.46 -22.37
C PRO A 35 8.97 -0.03 -22.59
N ALA A 36 9.00 0.46 -23.83
CA ALA A 36 9.38 1.82 -24.20
C ALA A 36 8.26 2.87 -24.01
N ASP A 37 6.98 2.48 -24.01
CA ASP A 37 5.87 3.43 -24.01
C ASP A 37 5.35 3.71 -22.60
N ARG A 38 6.19 4.37 -21.80
CA ARG A 38 5.94 4.67 -20.38
C ARG A 38 4.92 5.79 -20.14
N LYS A 39 4.33 6.37 -21.21
CA LYS A 39 3.51 7.59 -21.12
C LYS A 39 1.99 7.37 -21.06
N ARG A 40 1.47 6.15 -21.26
CA ARG A 40 0.04 5.91 -20.98
C ARG A 40 -0.20 5.93 -19.47
N THR A 41 -0.72 7.06 -18.99
CA THR A 41 -1.29 7.22 -17.65
C THR A 41 -2.47 6.26 -17.49
N TYR A 42 -2.50 5.54 -16.37
CA TYR A 42 -3.69 4.82 -15.93
C TYR A 42 -4.81 5.82 -15.68
N GLY A 43 -5.66 6.05 -16.68
CA GLY A 43 -6.92 6.78 -16.55
C GLY A 43 -8.11 5.81 -16.61
N ASP A 44 -9.29 6.29 -16.25
CA ASP A 44 -10.52 5.49 -16.21
C ASP A 44 -10.83 4.81 -17.56
N GLY A 45 -10.48 5.46 -18.69
CA GLY A 45 -10.62 4.87 -20.02
C GLY A 45 -9.82 3.58 -20.23
N ALA A 46 -8.59 3.48 -19.71
CA ALA A 46 -7.78 2.26 -19.88
C ALA A 46 -8.28 1.10 -19.01
N VAL A 47 -8.98 1.39 -17.91
CA VAL A 47 -9.66 0.38 -17.11
C VAL A 47 -10.95 -0.06 -17.82
N GLN A 48 -11.68 0.88 -18.42
CA GLN A 48 -12.88 0.57 -19.20
C GLN A 48 -12.55 -0.29 -20.43
N ASP A 49 -11.56 0.07 -21.24
CA ASP A 49 -11.10 -0.72 -22.40
C ASP A 49 -10.73 -2.16 -22.00
N LEU A 50 -10.10 -2.30 -20.83
CA LEU A 50 -9.77 -3.59 -20.26
C LEU A 50 -11.03 -4.37 -19.86
N CYS A 51 -11.97 -3.73 -19.14
CA CYS A 51 -13.26 -4.32 -18.77
C CYS A 51 -14.03 -4.80 -20.01
N ASP A 52 -14.05 -4.01 -21.07
CA ASP A 52 -14.80 -4.29 -22.31
C ASP A 52 -14.19 -5.50 -23.04
N GLU A 53 -12.86 -5.54 -23.21
CA GLU A 53 -12.15 -6.69 -23.79
C GLU A 53 -12.39 -7.97 -22.98
N LEU A 54 -12.40 -7.88 -21.65
CA LEU A 54 -12.62 -9.04 -20.79
C LEU A 54 -14.07 -9.52 -20.85
N THR A 55 -15.02 -8.60 -20.94
CA THR A 55 -16.43 -8.92 -21.17
C THR A 55 -16.61 -9.63 -22.50
N ALA A 56 -15.92 -9.17 -23.55
CA ALA A 56 -15.92 -9.82 -24.85
C ALA A 56 -15.29 -11.23 -24.82
N GLN A 57 -14.18 -11.40 -24.09
CA GLN A 57 -13.52 -12.72 -23.92
C GLN A 57 -14.38 -13.70 -23.12
N LEU A 58 -15.08 -13.21 -22.10
CA LEU A 58 -16.01 -14.01 -21.31
C LEU A 58 -17.21 -14.44 -22.16
N ALA A 59 -17.80 -13.51 -22.92
CA ALA A 59 -18.89 -13.80 -23.85
C ALA A 59 -18.46 -14.81 -24.93
N ALA A 60 -17.19 -14.78 -25.34
CA ALA A 60 -16.61 -15.75 -26.27
C ALA A 60 -16.24 -17.11 -25.64
N GLY A 61 -16.51 -17.34 -24.35
CA GLY A 61 -16.17 -18.58 -23.65
C GLY A 61 -14.66 -18.82 -23.51
N LYS A 62 -13.83 -17.78 -23.68
CA LYS A 62 -12.36 -17.89 -23.62
C LYS A 62 -11.81 -17.75 -22.20
N LEU A 63 -12.65 -17.33 -21.26
CA LEU A 63 -12.31 -17.08 -19.86
C LEU A 63 -13.02 -18.09 -18.96
N CYS A 64 -12.38 -19.24 -18.77
CA CYS A 64 -12.88 -20.29 -17.90
C CYS A 64 -11.91 -20.58 -16.75
N ASP A 65 -12.43 -21.08 -15.63
CA ASP A 65 -11.65 -21.68 -14.57
C ASP A 65 -11.16 -23.09 -14.98
N PHE A 66 -10.54 -23.81 -14.05
CA PHE A 66 -10.05 -25.17 -14.33
C PHE A 66 -11.16 -26.20 -14.58
N ALA A 67 -12.39 -25.91 -14.14
CA ALA A 67 -13.56 -26.74 -14.37
C ALA A 67 -14.29 -26.36 -15.68
N GLY A 68 -13.71 -25.46 -16.49
CA GLY A 68 -14.34 -24.97 -17.71
C GLY A 68 -15.49 -23.99 -17.44
N GLN A 69 -15.69 -23.57 -16.19
CA GLN A 69 -16.76 -22.64 -15.83
C GLN A 69 -16.34 -21.20 -16.12
N PRO A 70 -17.25 -20.34 -16.63
CA PRO A 70 -16.94 -18.94 -16.85
C PRO A 70 -16.45 -18.29 -15.56
N LEU A 71 -15.26 -17.67 -15.60
CA LEU A 71 -14.74 -16.98 -14.43
C LEU A 71 -15.65 -15.78 -14.12
N PRO A 72 -16.15 -15.59 -12.89
CA PRO A 72 -16.84 -14.36 -12.55
C PRO A 72 -15.89 -13.19 -12.78
N LEU A 73 -16.27 -12.24 -13.62
CA LEU A 73 -15.46 -11.05 -13.86
C LEU A 73 -15.27 -10.37 -12.51
N PRO A 74 -14.03 -10.28 -11.99
CA PRO A 74 -13.79 -9.53 -10.77
C PRO A 74 -14.26 -8.10 -11.02
N ARG A 75 -14.87 -7.46 -10.02
CA ARG A 75 -15.04 -6.00 -10.05
C ARG A 75 -13.65 -5.40 -10.14
N LEU A 76 -13.26 -4.99 -11.33
CA LEU A 76 -11.94 -4.44 -11.56
C LEU A 76 -11.88 -3.05 -10.97
N THR A 77 -10.88 -2.86 -10.13
CA THR A 77 -10.49 -1.54 -9.68
C THR A 77 -9.21 -1.18 -10.41
N LEU A 78 -8.95 0.11 -10.58
CA LEU A 78 -7.68 0.59 -11.11
C LEU A 78 -6.48 0.01 -10.33
N THR A 79 -6.66 -0.19 -9.02
CA THR A 79 -5.70 -0.85 -8.13
C THR A 79 -5.42 -2.30 -8.52
N SER A 80 -6.45 -3.11 -8.79
CA SER A 80 -6.26 -4.53 -9.15
C SER A 80 -5.66 -4.68 -10.55
N ALA A 81 -6.03 -3.83 -11.52
CA ALA A 81 -5.43 -3.81 -12.85
C ALA A 81 -3.93 -3.43 -12.81
N TYR A 82 -3.57 -2.43 -12.00
CA TYR A 82 -2.18 -2.04 -11.78
C TYR A 82 -1.35 -3.17 -11.17
N GLN A 83 -1.90 -3.86 -10.16
CA GLN A 83 -1.23 -5.00 -9.51
C GLN A 83 -1.05 -6.19 -10.47
N ALA A 84 -2.06 -6.50 -11.29
CA ALA A 84 -1.98 -7.56 -12.30
C ALA A 84 -0.88 -7.28 -13.33
N ARG A 85 -0.80 -6.05 -13.86
CA ARG A 85 0.29 -5.66 -14.78
C ARG A 85 1.65 -5.81 -14.10
N ARG A 86 1.80 -5.30 -12.87
CA ARG A 86 3.05 -5.46 -12.09
C ARG A 86 3.41 -6.91 -11.90
N PHE A 87 2.42 -7.79 -11.70
CA PHE A 87 2.64 -9.21 -11.54
C PHE A 87 3.20 -9.84 -12.82
N ALA A 88 2.58 -9.60 -13.97
CA ALA A 88 3.06 -10.14 -15.23
C ALA A 88 4.40 -9.56 -15.69
N LEU A 89 4.73 -8.32 -15.32
CA LEU A 89 6.06 -7.73 -15.57
C LEU A 89 7.17 -8.35 -14.69
N ARG A 90 6.82 -8.94 -13.54
CA ARG A 90 7.78 -9.44 -12.56
C ARG A 90 7.99 -10.95 -12.63
N TYR A 91 7.00 -11.70 -13.11
CA TYR A 91 7.02 -13.16 -13.10
C TYR A 91 6.88 -13.72 -14.52
N ASP A 92 7.90 -14.48 -14.93
CA ASP A 92 7.82 -15.34 -16.11
C ASP A 92 7.00 -16.61 -15.83
N ASP A 93 6.77 -17.43 -16.87
CA ASP A 93 5.95 -18.64 -16.76
C ASP A 93 6.56 -19.70 -15.83
N ARG A 94 7.90 -19.78 -15.77
CA ARG A 94 8.60 -20.73 -14.88
C ARG A 94 8.39 -20.33 -13.41
N GLN A 95 8.56 -19.05 -13.11
CA GLN A 95 8.35 -18.51 -11.76
C GLN A 95 6.87 -18.58 -11.34
N LEU A 96 5.95 -18.38 -12.29
CA LEU A 96 4.52 -18.57 -12.03
C LEU A 96 4.21 -20.00 -11.63
N LYS A 97 4.77 -20.99 -12.34
CA LYS A 97 4.57 -22.41 -12.00
C LYS A 97 4.99 -22.68 -10.56
N VAL A 98 6.18 -22.23 -10.17
CA VAL A 98 6.68 -22.36 -8.79
C VAL A 98 5.73 -21.70 -7.79
N LEU A 99 5.22 -20.49 -8.06
CA LEU A 99 4.26 -19.84 -7.16
C LEU A 99 2.94 -20.59 -7.05
N CYS A 100 2.46 -21.20 -8.13
CA CYS A 100 1.25 -22.02 -8.10
C CYS A 100 1.47 -23.28 -7.26
N ASP A 101 2.61 -23.95 -7.42
CA ASP A 101 2.97 -25.15 -6.65
C ASP A 101 3.06 -24.82 -5.14
N LEU A 102 3.65 -23.66 -4.79
CA LEU A 102 3.67 -23.15 -3.41
C LEU A 102 2.28 -22.72 -2.90
N GLY A 103 1.40 -22.26 -3.80
CA GLY A 103 0.01 -21.90 -3.49
C GLY A 103 -0.87 -23.12 -3.17
N GLN A 104 -0.49 -24.30 -3.66
CA GLN A 104 -1.18 -25.56 -3.37
C GLN A 104 -0.73 -26.21 -2.06
N GLY A 105 0.29 -25.65 -1.39
CA GLY A 105 0.75 -26.13 -0.09
C GLY A 105 1.62 -27.40 -0.14
N GLY A 106 2.17 -27.76 -1.30
CA GLY A 106 2.93 -29.03 -1.45
C GLY A 106 4.16 -29.17 -0.54
N GLN A 107 4.73 -28.07 -0.04
CA GLN A 107 5.90 -28.06 0.85
C GLN A 107 5.67 -27.31 2.18
N GLY A 108 4.41 -26.97 2.50
CA GLY A 108 4.08 -26.19 3.70
C GLY A 108 2.76 -25.45 3.57
N ALA A 109 2.62 -24.30 4.22
CA ALA A 109 1.40 -23.51 4.12
C ALA A 109 1.22 -22.93 2.71
N PRO A 110 -0.02 -22.91 2.18
CA PRO A 110 -0.31 -22.37 0.86
C PRO A 110 -0.10 -20.85 0.83
N LEU A 111 0.60 -20.37 -0.21
CA LEU A 111 0.70 -18.93 -0.48
C LEU A 111 -0.65 -18.39 -0.98
N THR A 112 -1.18 -17.40 -0.27
CA THR A 112 -2.36 -16.64 -0.70
C THR A 112 -2.00 -15.48 -1.65
N VAL A 113 -3.01 -14.93 -2.34
CA VAL A 113 -2.84 -13.73 -3.19
C VAL A 113 -2.21 -12.57 -2.42
N SER A 114 -2.58 -12.38 -1.14
CA SER A 114 -2.00 -11.32 -0.30
C SER A 114 -0.49 -11.49 -0.10
N HIS A 115 0.03 -12.71 -0.01
CA HIS A 115 1.48 -12.96 0.03
C HIS A 115 2.14 -12.54 -1.27
N VAL A 116 1.54 -12.92 -2.40
CA VAL A 116 2.04 -12.58 -3.73
C VAL A 116 2.08 -11.06 -3.94
N LEU A 117 1.04 -10.33 -3.54
CA LEU A 117 1.00 -8.87 -3.61
C LEU A 117 2.10 -8.20 -2.76
N ARG A 118 2.48 -8.79 -1.62
CA ARG A 118 3.64 -8.33 -0.83
C ARG A 118 4.96 -8.64 -1.54
N LEU A 119 5.11 -9.83 -2.10
CA LEU A 119 6.30 -10.22 -2.86
C LEU A 119 6.54 -9.32 -4.09
N LEU A 120 5.49 -8.74 -4.69
CA LEU A 120 5.64 -7.75 -5.77
C LEU A 120 6.36 -6.45 -5.36
N GLN A 121 6.51 -6.20 -4.07
CA GLN A 121 7.28 -5.07 -3.55
C GLN A 121 8.79 -5.31 -3.64
N VAL A 122 9.21 -6.57 -3.79
CA VAL A 122 10.60 -7.01 -3.92
C VAL A 122 11.02 -6.96 -5.38
N SER A 123 11.89 -6.00 -5.71
CA SER A 123 12.37 -5.80 -7.09
C SER A 123 13.21 -6.98 -7.60
N GLU A 124 14.13 -7.46 -6.75
CA GLU A 124 15.07 -8.52 -7.06
C GLU A 124 14.40 -9.90 -7.14
N GLY A 125 14.53 -10.59 -8.26
CA GLY A 125 13.87 -11.88 -8.51
C GLY A 125 14.34 -13.02 -7.62
N ARG A 126 15.66 -13.13 -7.37
CA ARG A 126 16.23 -14.19 -6.52
C ARG A 126 15.73 -14.08 -5.08
N LEU A 127 15.80 -12.89 -4.50
CA LEU A 127 15.29 -12.62 -3.16
C LEU A 127 13.78 -12.90 -3.05
N ARG A 128 13.00 -12.47 -4.05
CA ARG A 128 11.55 -12.71 -4.11
C ARG A 128 11.23 -14.21 -4.08
N ASN A 129 11.93 -15.03 -4.85
CA ASN A 129 11.74 -16.48 -4.86
C ASN A 129 12.16 -17.13 -3.53
N LYS A 130 13.27 -16.68 -2.93
CA LYS A 130 13.72 -17.15 -1.61
C LYS A 130 12.66 -16.87 -0.53
N LEU A 131 12.09 -15.67 -0.53
CA LEU A 131 11.04 -15.28 0.40
C LEU A 131 9.76 -16.09 0.19
N ALA A 132 9.34 -16.31 -1.07
CA ALA A 132 8.16 -17.13 -1.37
C ALA A 132 8.29 -18.56 -0.82
N ARG A 133 9.45 -19.21 -1.03
CA ARG A 133 9.73 -20.55 -0.52
C ARG A 133 9.78 -20.59 1.01
N SER A 134 10.44 -19.61 1.62
CA SER A 134 10.53 -19.51 3.10
C SER A 134 9.14 -19.31 3.72
N CYS A 135 8.31 -18.44 3.13
CA CYS A 135 6.94 -18.24 3.57
C CYS A 135 6.11 -19.52 3.56
N SER A 136 6.19 -20.29 2.47
CA SER A 136 5.42 -21.52 2.34
C SER A 136 5.93 -22.58 3.31
N ARG A 137 7.24 -22.84 3.31
CA ARG A 137 7.87 -23.85 4.18
C ARG A 137 7.63 -23.59 5.67
N ASP A 138 7.81 -22.34 6.10
CA ASP A 138 7.79 -21.96 7.51
C ASP A 138 6.43 -21.37 7.94
N ALA A 139 5.41 -21.52 7.09
CA ALA A 139 4.03 -21.05 7.31
C ALA A 139 3.91 -19.59 7.77
N TRP A 140 4.64 -18.68 7.12
CA TRP A 140 4.64 -17.27 7.53
C TRP A 140 3.27 -16.62 7.29
N PRO A 141 2.73 -15.88 8.27
CA PRO A 141 1.62 -14.99 7.99
C PRO A 141 2.09 -13.80 7.13
N VAL A 142 1.16 -13.18 6.39
CA VAL A 142 1.43 -12.01 5.52
C VAL A 142 2.16 -10.89 6.27
N LYS A 143 1.86 -10.69 7.56
CA LYS A 143 2.52 -9.70 8.42
C LYS A 143 4.02 -9.98 8.56
N ARG A 144 4.40 -11.22 8.87
CA ARG A 144 5.80 -11.63 9.02
C ARG A 144 6.57 -11.46 7.71
N LEU A 145 6.00 -11.87 6.58
CA LEU A 145 6.59 -11.59 5.26
C LEU A 145 6.83 -10.09 5.04
N ALA A 146 5.88 -9.24 5.43
CA ALA A 146 6.04 -7.80 5.28
C ALA A 146 7.13 -7.21 6.19
N ASP A 147 7.36 -7.79 7.37
CA ASP A 147 8.45 -7.42 8.28
C ASP A 147 9.81 -7.87 7.70
N GLU A 148 9.91 -9.10 7.19
CA GLU A 148 11.11 -9.64 6.55
C GLU A 148 11.52 -8.85 5.28
N ILE A 149 10.54 -8.47 4.45
CA ILE A 149 10.80 -7.57 3.31
C ILE A 149 11.37 -6.23 3.79
N ARG A 150 10.90 -5.68 4.92
CA ARG A 150 11.41 -4.41 5.46
C ARG A 150 12.83 -4.55 6.00
N VAL A 151 13.19 -5.69 6.58
CA VAL A 151 14.54 -5.97 7.08
C VAL A 151 15.53 -6.15 5.93
N LEU A 152 15.16 -6.93 4.91
CA LEU A 152 16.06 -7.30 3.80
C LEU A 152 16.12 -6.25 2.70
N GLN A 153 15.02 -5.53 2.52
CA GLN A 153 14.98 -4.31 1.73
C GLN A 153 14.61 -3.20 2.70
N PRO A 154 15.58 -2.66 3.45
CA PRO A 154 15.42 -1.35 4.03
C PRO A 154 15.34 -0.41 2.84
N ARG A 155 14.15 -0.33 2.24
CA ARG A 155 13.78 0.82 1.43
C ARG A 155 14.18 1.97 2.31
N HIS A 156 14.98 2.89 1.78
CA HIS A 156 14.94 4.25 2.28
C HIS A 156 13.44 4.54 2.39
N ALA A 157 12.90 4.50 3.61
CA ALA A 157 11.56 5.00 3.87
C ALA A 157 11.57 6.34 3.15
N PRO A 158 10.60 6.63 2.25
CA PRO A 158 10.63 7.89 1.50
C PRO A 158 10.98 8.97 2.51
N ARG A 159 12.18 9.51 2.38
CA ARG A 159 12.79 10.37 3.40
C ARG A 159 11.95 11.62 3.33
N GLY A 160 10.96 11.71 4.22
CA GLY A 160 9.92 12.71 4.16
C GLY A 160 8.60 12.14 3.62
N GLY A 161 7.51 12.46 4.32
CA GLY A 161 6.17 12.32 3.74
C GLY A 161 6.05 13.10 2.42
N TRP A 162 4.94 12.94 1.72
CA TRP A 162 4.66 13.74 0.53
C TRP A 162 4.90 15.22 0.84
N LYS A 163 5.71 15.90 0.03
CA LYS A 163 5.86 17.35 0.12
C LYS A 163 4.44 17.95 0.00
N PRO A 164 4.01 18.79 0.96
CA PRO A 164 2.72 19.46 0.85
C PRO A 164 2.63 20.17 -0.51
N ARG A 165 1.53 19.99 -1.21
CA ARG A 165 1.27 20.77 -2.43
C ARG A 165 1.11 22.24 -2.03
N PRO A 166 1.59 23.20 -2.83
CA PRO A 166 1.27 24.60 -2.62
C PRO A 166 -0.24 24.77 -2.46
N ALA A 167 -0.66 25.52 -1.45
CA ALA A 167 -2.06 25.83 -1.27
C ALA A 167 -2.54 26.77 -2.39
N GLU A 168 -3.75 26.54 -2.88
CA GLU A 168 -4.37 27.35 -3.94
C GLU A 168 -4.90 28.69 -3.40
N ASP A 169 -5.23 28.75 -2.10
CA ASP A 169 -5.73 29.94 -1.43
C ASP A 169 -5.23 30.04 0.03
N ILE A 170 -5.45 31.21 0.66
CA ILE A 170 -5.03 31.51 2.04
C ILE A 170 -5.72 30.57 3.06
N PRO A 171 -7.05 30.33 3.01
CA PRO A 171 -7.70 29.40 3.94
C PRO A 171 -7.10 27.98 3.89
N THR A 172 -6.81 27.49 2.69
CA THR A 172 -6.15 26.19 2.47
C THR A 172 -4.74 26.20 3.02
N ALA A 173 -3.99 27.30 2.84
CA ALA A 173 -2.65 27.44 3.41
C ALA A 173 -2.67 27.36 4.96
N VAL A 174 -3.61 28.06 5.60
CA VAL A 174 -3.80 28.03 7.06
C VAL A 174 -4.16 26.61 7.54
N ALA A 175 -5.07 25.92 6.85
CA ALA A 175 -5.43 24.54 7.17
C ALA A 175 -4.25 23.56 7.00
N GLN A 176 -3.46 23.70 5.93
CA GLN A 176 -2.26 22.89 5.71
C GLN A 176 -1.22 23.12 6.81
N LEU A 177 -0.97 24.39 7.19
CA LEU A 177 -0.06 24.73 8.28
C LEU A 177 -0.50 24.13 9.61
N LYS A 178 -1.81 24.10 9.90
CA LYS A 178 -2.36 23.46 11.11
C LYS A 178 -2.03 21.97 11.15
N VAL A 179 -2.29 21.25 10.06
CA VAL A 179 -1.98 19.83 9.95
C VAL A 179 -0.48 19.56 10.14
N LEU A 180 0.39 20.38 9.54
CA LEU A 180 1.84 20.24 9.69
C LEU A 180 2.32 20.50 11.13
N THR A 181 1.75 21.52 11.77
CA THR A 181 2.03 21.89 13.16
C THR A 181 1.62 20.76 14.11
N GLU A 182 0.40 20.22 13.97
CA GLU A 182 -0.10 19.08 14.73
C GLU A 182 0.73 17.80 14.51
N GLN A 183 1.19 17.56 13.27
CA GLN A 183 2.07 16.43 12.97
C GLN A 183 3.43 16.58 13.67
N TRP A 184 3.99 17.78 13.69
CA TRP A 184 5.23 18.08 14.39
C TRP A 184 5.06 17.90 15.90
N LEU A 185 4.01 18.47 16.50
CA LEU A 185 3.70 18.37 17.93
C LEU A 185 3.49 16.92 18.38
N ARG A 186 2.78 16.11 17.59
CA ARG A 186 2.63 14.67 17.88
C ARG A 186 3.96 13.91 17.85
N ARG A 187 4.90 14.32 16.99
CA ARG A 187 6.23 13.71 16.93
C ARG A 187 7.09 14.16 18.10
N SER A 188 7.10 15.45 18.42
CA SER A 188 7.88 15.98 19.53
C SER A 188 7.37 15.44 20.87
N ALA A 189 6.06 15.25 21.04
CA ALA A 189 5.49 14.61 22.24
C ALA A 189 6.05 13.20 22.52
N ARG A 190 6.53 12.46 21.50
CA ARG A 190 7.20 11.16 21.71
C ARG A 190 8.61 11.28 22.27
N VAL A 191 9.24 12.43 22.03
CA VAL A 191 10.59 12.75 22.48
C VAL A 191 10.52 13.37 23.88
N PHE A 192 9.52 14.23 24.13
CA PHE A 192 9.29 14.96 25.39
C PHE A 192 8.36 14.27 26.42
N GLY A 193 7.66 13.18 26.06
CA GLY A 193 6.62 12.60 26.90
C GLY A 193 7.12 11.71 28.04
N ASP A 194 6.52 11.86 29.22
CA ASP A 194 6.83 11.10 30.44
C ASP A 194 6.14 9.73 30.56
N GLY A 195 5.36 9.30 29.56
CA GLY A 195 4.40 8.20 29.71
C GLY A 195 4.38 7.20 28.54
N LYS A 196 4.74 5.95 28.86
CA LYS A 196 4.74 4.75 28.01
C LYS A 196 5.84 4.72 26.94
N GLN A 197 6.97 4.18 27.39
CA GLN A 197 8.18 3.81 26.66
C GLN A 197 7.90 3.27 25.24
N THR A 198 7.99 4.13 24.23
CA THR A 198 8.44 3.66 22.92
C THR A 198 9.96 3.49 22.98
N PRO A 199 10.53 2.34 22.55
CA PRO A 199 11.98 2.21 22.41
C PRO A 199 12.49 3.31 21.47
N GLY A 200 13.40 4.16 21.94
CA GLY A 200 13.91 5.30 21.16
C GLY A 200 14.72 6.31 21.97
N CYS A 201 15.26 7.30 21.25
CA CYS A 201 16.04 8.41 21.79
C CYS A 201 15.16 9.38 22.59
N ARG A 202 15.59 9.71 23.81
CA ARG A 202 14.95 10.66 24.73
C ARG A 202 15.57 12.05 24.57
N VAL A 203 14.84 13.09 25.00
CA VAL A 203 15.39 14.47 25.07
C VAL A 203 16.67 14.52 25.90
N THR A 204 16.75 13.71 26.97
CA THR A 204 17.93 13.61 27.83
C THR A 204 19.18 13.13 27.08
N ASP A 205 19.00 12.41 25.98
CA ASP A 205 20.10 11.81 25.21
C ASP A 205 20.71 12.80 24.20
N LEU A 206 20.06 13.95 23.97
CA LEU A 206 20.43 14.92 22.92
C LEU A 206 21.44 15.98 23.37
N GLY A 207 21.79 16.01 24.67
CA GLY A 207 22.63 17.04 25.26
C GLY A 207 21.91 18.37 25.51
N ARG A 208 22.37 19.15 26.50
CA ARG A 208 21.64 20.31 27.03
C ARG A 208 21.26 21.36 25.99
N LYS A 209 22.18 21.69 25.07
CA LYS A 209 21.96 22.72 24.04
C LYS A 209 20.86 22.32 23.05
N VAL A 210 20.88 21.06 22.58
CA VAL A 210 19.88 20.54 21.63
C VAL A 210 18.53 20.36 22.31
N ALA A 211 18.52 19.88 23.56
CA ALA A 211 17.31 19.75 24.36
C ALA A 211 16.61 21.11 24.56
N ALA A 212 17.38 22.17 24.89
CA ALA A 212 16.84 23.52 25.02
C ALA A 212 16.26 24.03 23.70
N ALA A 213 17.00 23.92 22.59
CA ALA A 213 16.52 24.35 21.27
C ALA A 213 15.25 23.61 20.83
N LEU A 214 15.14 22.31 21.10
CA LEU A 214 13.94 21.55 20.80
C LEU A 214 12.74 21.97 21.66
N LYS A 215 12.97 22.34 22.93
CA LYS A 215 11.92 22.84 23.83
C LYS A 215 11.41 24.20 23.36
N ASP A 216 12.32 25.08 22.95
CA ASP A 216 11.97 26.38 22.37
C ASP A 216 11.16 26.22 21.07
N ALA A 217 11.60 25.32 20.18
CA ALA A 217 10.83 24.98 18.97
C ALA A 217 9.44 24.42 19.30
N GLN A 218 9.30 23.64 20.38
CA GLN A 218 8.00 23.14 20.82
C GLN A 218 7.07 24.26 21.29
N ASN A 219 7.60 25.22 22.06
CA ASN A 219 6.84 26.38 22.49
C ASN A 219 6.38 27.23 21.30
N GLN A 220 7.26 27.47 20.32
CA GLN A 220 6.92 28.18 19.09
C GLN A 220 5.83 27.47 18.27
N MET A 221 5.90 26.14 18.18
CA MET A 221 4.89 25.35 17.48
C MET A 221 3.54 25.35 18.20
N ASN A 222 3.52 25.33 19.54
CA ASN A 222 2.28 25.50 20.31
C ASN A 222 1.64 26.89 20.08
N GLN A 223 2.44 27.95 20.09
CA GLN A 223 1.95 29.32 19.81
C GLN A 223 1.36 29.43 18.39
N LEU A 224 2.03 28.82 17.41
CA LEU A 224 1.53 28.78 16.04
C LEU A 224 0.21 28.00 15.95
N ASP A 225 0.11 26.86 16.64
CA ASP A 225 -1.08 26.00 16.68
C ASP A 225 -2.32 26.76 17.19
N GLU A 226 -2.15 27.53 18.27
CA GLU A 226 -3.16 28.40 18.87
C GLU A 226 -3.58 29.54 17.94
N ALA A 227 -2.59 30.20 17.30
CA ALA A 227 -2.85 31.30 16.36
C ALA A 227 -3.64 30.82 15.13
N LEU A 228 -3.28 29.64 14.59
CA LEU A 228 -3.99 29.00 13.47
C LEU A 228 -5.43 28.64 13.86
N ASP A 229 -5.65 28.11 15.06
CA ASP A 229 -7.00 27.82 15.57
C ASP A 229 -7.86 29.07 15.73
N ALA A 230 -7.30 30.14 16.28
CA ALA A 230 -7.98 31.42 16.40
C ALA A 230 -8.40 31.96 15.03
N LYS A 231 -7.51 31.86 14.04
CA LYS A 231 -7.77 32.29 12.66
C LYS A 231 -8.88 31.46 12.00
N LEU A 232 -8.79 30.13 12.07
CA LEU A 232 -9.80 29.21 11.51
C LEU A 232 -11.18 29.41 12.16
N LYS A 233 -11.23 29.65 13.48
CA LYS A 233 -12.48 29.99 14.18
C LYS A 233 -13.08 31.31 13.69
N LYS A 234 -12.26 32.34 13.47
CA LYS A 234 -12.71 33.65 12.95
C LYS A 234 -13.26 33.53 11.52
N ASP A 235 -12.59 32.79 10.65
CA ASP A 235 -13.01 32.61 9.26
C ASP A 235 -14.32 31.81 9.18
N ARG A 236 -14.49 30.76 10.00
CA ARG A 236 -15.75 30.02 10.12
C ARG A 236 -16.92 30.92 10.56
N LYS A 237 -16.70 31.83 11.52
CA LYS A 237 -17.73 32.79 11.96
C LYS A 237 -18.13 33.74 10.83
N ARG A 238 -17.17 34.25 10.05
CA ARG A 238 -17.42 35.13 8.90
C ARG A 238 -18.27 34.45 7.82
N VAL A 239 -17.92 33.22 7.44
CA VAL A 239 -18.67 32.45 6.42
C VAL A 239 -20.10 32.15 6.87
N ARG A 240 -20.33 31.94 8.18
CA ARG A 240 -21.67 31.75 8.73
C ARG A 240 -22.50 33.04 8.68
N ALA A 241 -21.88 34.19 8.96
CA ALA A 241 -22.54 35.49 8.95
C ALA A 241 -22.91 35.97 7.53
N SER A 242 -22.16 35.57 6.50
CA SER A 242 -22.46 35.95 5.10
C SER A 242 -23.51 35.07 4.42
N ARG A 243 -24.06 34.07 5.11
CA ARG A 243 -25.04 33.10 4.59
C ARG A 243 -26.43 33.23 5.20
N GLY A 244 -26.59 34.05 6.23
CA GLY A 244 -27.87 34.39 6.84
C GLY A 244 -28.24 35.82 6.48
#